data_AF-A0A7V8YWD0-F1
#
_entry.id   AF-A0A7V8YWD0-F1
#
_cell.length_a   1.000
_cell.length_b   1.000
_cell.length_c   1.000
_cell.angle_alpha   90.00
_cell.angle_beta   90.00
_cell.angle_gamma   90.00
#
_symmetry.space_group_name_H-M   'P 1'
#
loop_
_entity.id
_entity.type
_entity.pdbx_description
1 polymer ?
#
loop_
_entity_poly.entity_id
_entity_poly.type
_entity_poly.pdbx_seq_one_letter_code
_entity_poly.pdbx_strand_id
1 'polypeptide(L)'
;KYRPGAFYSTDFKRTRDSVTPLASRRKKQVRIYDARNPQKLLDEIMQSRTKRFVIAGHSNTIPDLANLILKKQLFKNLEDSEYTVIWLVRIKDGKAEKVEILDY
;
A
#
# COMPACT_ATOMS: atom_id res chain seq x y z
N LYS A 1 13.10 -0.10 12.62
CA LYS A 1 13.36 -0.22 11.16
C LYS A 1 12.39 -1.24 10.54
N TYR A 2 11.45 -0.82 9.68
CA TYR A 2 10.38 -1.69 9.16
C TYR A 2 10.92 -2.91 8.38
N ARG A 3 10.24 -4.06 8.51
CA ARG A 3 10.55 -5.31 7.78
C ARG A 3 9.30 -5.82 7.06
N PRO A 4 9.00 -5.34 5.84
CA PRO A 4 7.88 -5.83 5.04
C PRO A 4 8.11 -7.27 4.58
N GLY A 5 7.07 -8.08 4.60
CA GLY A 5 7.09 -9.49 4.18
C GLY A 5 6.40 -9.75 2.85
N ALA A 6 5.56 -8.82 2.39
CA ALA A 6 4.88 -8.88 1.10
C ALA A 6 4.88 -7.49 0.44
N PHE A 7 4.88 -7.51 -0.89
CA PHE A 7 5.07 -6.34 -1.75
C PHE A 7 4.03 -6.39 -2.85
N TYR A 8 3.29 -5.31 -3.03
CA TYR A 8 2.20 -5.20 -3.98
C TYR A 8 2.41 -3.98 -4.87
N SER A 9 2.07 -4.13 -6.14
CA SER A 9 2.11 -3.06 -7.15
C SER A 9 0.96 -3.22 -8.12
N THR A 10 0.48 -2.13 -8.69
CA THR A 10 -0.32 -2.21 -9.92
C THR A 10 0.54 -2.67 -11.10
N ASP A 11 -0.10 -3.02 -12.22
CA ASP A 11 0.60 -3.55 -13.40
C ASP A 11 1.25 -2.48 -14.30
N PHE A 12 1.73 -1.38 -13.70
CA PHE A 12 2.47 -0.35 -14.43
C PHE A 12 3.96 -0.45 -14.13
N LYS A 13 4.79 -0.22 -15.15
CA LYS A 13 6.25 -0.23 -15.00
C LYS A 13 6.71 0.69 -13.87
N ARG A 14 6.18 1.92 -13.80
CA ARG A 14 6.53 2.91 -12.77
C ARG A 14 6.27 2.43 -11.34
N THR A 15 5.14 1.76 -11.08
CA THR A 15 4.79 1.28 -9.74
C THR A 15 5.61 0.03 -9.37
N ARG A 16 5.88 -0.85 -10.36
CA ARG A 16 6.77 -2.00 -10.16
C ARG A 16 8.19 -1.57 -9.83
N ASP A 17 8.73 -0.61 -10.58
CA ASP A 17 10.10 -0.13 -10.42
C ASP A 17 10.31 0.53 -9.04
N SER A 18 9.29 1.19 -8.47
CA SER A 18 9.35 1.75 -7.12
C SER A 18 9.51 0.70 -6.01
N VAL A 19 8.86 -0.46 -6.13
CA VAL A 19 8.82 -1.48 -5.06
C VAL A 19 9.89 -2.56 -5.25
N THR A 20 10.30 -2.82 -6.49
CA THR A 20 11.22 -3.92 -6.86
C THR A 20 12.56 -3.89 -6.11
N PRO A 21 13.25 -2.74 -5.92
CA PRO A 21 14.50 -2.70 -5.18
C PRO A 21 14.34 -3.17 -3.73
N LEU A 22 13.23 -2.78 -3.08
CA LEU A 22 12.95 -3.17 -1.69
C LEU A 22 12.54 -4.64 -1.59
N ALA A 23 11.72 -5.14 -2.51
CA ALA A 23 11.32 -6.54 -2.58
C ALA A 23 12.52 -7.47 -2.82
N SER A 24 13.41 -7.09 -3.74
CA SER A 24 14.64 -7.83 -4.07
C SER A 24 15.59 -7.92 -2.89
N ARG A 25 15.80 -6.81 -2.16
CA ARG A 25 16.57 -6.79 -0.90
C ARG A 25 15.99 -7.73 0.18
N ARG A 26 14.69 -8.05 0.11
CA ARG A 26 14.02 -9.02 0.99
C ARG A 26 13.93 -10.43 0.40
N LYS A 27 14.45 -10.67 -0.81
CA LYS A 27 14.30 -11.92 -1.55
C LYS A 27 12.82 -12.32 -1.71
N LYS A 28 11.97 -11.32 -2.00
CA LYS A 28 10.53 -11.48 -2.25
C LYS A 28 10.19 -10.98 -3.65
N GLN A 29 9.14 -11.56 -4.22
CA GLN A 29 8.57 -11.09 -5.48
C GLN A 29 7.51 -10.00 -5.23
N VAL A 30 7.36 -9.10 -6.19
CA VAL A 30 6.26 -8.12 -6.21
C VAL A 30 5.01 -8.81 -6.74
N ARG A 31 3.91 -8.72 -6.01
CA ARG A 31 2.60 -9.23 -6.40
C ARG A 31 1.82 -8.14 -7.13
N ILE A 32 1.20 -8.49 -8.24
CA ILE A 32 0.37 -7.55 -9.00
C ILE A 32 -1.05 -7.57 -8.44
N TYR A 33 -1.64 -6.38 -8.24
CA TYR A 33 -3.04 -6.22 -7.88
C TYR A 33 -3.76 -5.27 -8.84
N ASP A 34 -5.09 -5.42 -8.94
CA ASP A 34 -5.94 -4.50 -9.71
C ASP A 34 -6.36 -3.31 -8.84
N ALA A 35 -5.92 -2.11 -9.21
CA ALA A 35 -6.30 -0.88 -8.51
C ALA A 35 -7.80 -0.57 -8.56
N ARG A 36 -8.54 -1.15 -9.53
CA ARG A 36 -10.00 -1.02 -9.65
C ARG A 36 -10.74 -1.91 -8.66
N ASN A 37 -10.06 -2.85 -8.00
CA ASN A 37 -10.65 -3.72 -7.00
C ASN A 37 -9.85 -3.68 -5.68
N PRO A 38 -9.87 -2.54 -4.96
CA PRO A 38 -9.15 -2.38 -3.70
C PRO A 38 -9.67 -3.32 -2.60
N GLN A 39 -10.94 -3.72 -2.65
CA GLN A 39 -11.53 -4.66 -1.69
C GLN A 39 -10.86 -6.03 -1.74
N LYS A 40 -10.61 -6.57 -2.95
CA LYS A 40 -9.91 -7.84 -3.11
C LYS A 40 -8.52 -7.80 -2.48
N LEU A 41 -7.76 -6.72 -2.69
CA LEU A 41 -6.44 -6.56 -2.07
C LEU A 41 -6.55 -6.48 -0.53
N LEU A 42 -7.54 -5.76 -0.01
CA LEU A 42 -7.77 -5.68 1.42
C LEU A 42 -8.07 -7.05 2.04
N ASP A 43 -8.93 -7.85 1.40
CA ASP A 43 -9.28 -9.19 1.86
C ASP A 43 -8.04 -10.10 1.87
N GLU A 44 -7.20 -10.05 0.83
CA GLU A 44 -5.93 -10.78 0.78
C GLU A 44 -4.96 -10.38 1.91
N ILE A 45 -4.90 -9.08 2.24
CA ILE A 45 -4.06 -8.57 3.33
C ILE A 45 -4.58 -9.07 4.68
N MET A 46 -5.89 -9.01 4.92
CA MET A 46 -6.51 -9.41 6.19
C MET A 46 -6.45 -10.92 6.44
N GLN A 47 -6.48 -11.74 5.38
CA GLN A 47 -6.35 -13.20 5.47
C GLN A 47 -4.90 -13.67 5.57
N SER A 48 -3.93 -12.81 5.27
CA SER A 48 -2.52 -13.17 5.24
C SER A 48 -1.89 -13.20 6.63
N ARG A 49 -1.00 -14.19 6.87
CA ARG A 49 -0.15 -14.25 8.08
C ARG A 49 0.98 -13.21 8.08
N THR A 50 1.10 -12.42 7.01
CA THR A 50 2.16 -11.42 6.86
C THR A 50 1.87 -10.21 7.75
N LYS A 51 2.86 -9.79 8.55
CA LYS A 51 2.68 -8.66 9.49
C LYS A 51 2.80 -7.28 8.86
N ARG A 52 3.48 -7.16 7.72
CA ARG A 52 3.84 -5.87 7.11
C ARG A 52 3.86 -5.97 5.60
N PHE A 53 3.18 -5.03 4.96
CA PHE A 53 2.98 -4.95 3.53
C PHE A 53 3.53 -3.62 3.02
N VAL A 54 4.00 -3.62 1.78
CA VAL A 54 4.27 -2.39 1.01
C VAL A 54 3.41 -2.47 -0.24
N ILE A 55 2.68 -1.40 -0.54
CA ILE A 55 1.72 -1.34 -1.63
C ILE A 55 2.02 -0.06 -2.42
N ALA A 56 2.25 -0.18 -3.72
CA ALA A 56 2.39 0.96 -4.63
C ALA A 56 1.23 1.00 -5.62
N GLY A 57 0.62 2.18 -5.75
CA GLY A 57 -0.51 2.44 -6.63
C GLY A 57 -0.39 3.81 -7.31
N HIS A 58 -1.53 4.44 -7.59
CA HIS A 58 -1.58 5.73 -8.29
C HIS A 58 -2.19 6.82 -7.41
N SER A 59 -1.89 8.08 -7.71
CA SER A 59 -2.39 9.30 -7.03
C SER A 59 -3.90 9.29 -6.79
N ASN A 60 -4.66 8.64 -7.66
CA ASN A 60 -6.13 8.55 -7.64
C ASN A 60 -6.72 7.21 -7.16
N THR A 61 -5.89 6.24 -6.76
CA THR A 61 -6.36 4.90 -6.32
C THR A 61 -5.76 4.45 -5.00
N ILE A 62 -4.52 4.88 -4.70
CA ILE A 62 -3.90 4.61 -3.41
C ILE A 62 -4.62 5.33 -2.25
N PRO A 63 -5.12 6.58 -2.37
CA PRO A 63 -5.87 7.23 -1.28
C PRO A 63 -7.15 6.47 -0.94
N ASP A 64 -7.86 5.97 -1.95
CA ASP A 64 -9.08 5.19 -1.77
C ASP A 64 -8.81 3.88 -1.02
N LEU A 65 -7.72 3.19 -1.34
CA LEU A 65 -7.30 2.01 -0.59
C LEU A 65 -7.00 2.35 0.88
N ALA A 66 -6.30 3.45 1.15
CA ALA A 66 -6.01 3.89 2.51
C ALA A 66 -7.30 4.22 3.28
N ASN A 67 -8.23 4.95 2.66
CA ASN A 67 -9.55 5.26 3.19
C ASN A 67 -10.35 3.99 3.51
N LEU A 68 -10.31 2.99 2.62
CA LEU A 68 -10.98 1.71 2.79
C LEU A 68 -10.43 0.94 4.01
N ILE A 69 -9.10 0.89 4.15
CA ILE A 69 -8.43 0.27 5.33
C ILE A 69 -8.84 1.00 6.62
N LEU A 70 -8.91 2.33 6.57
CA LEU A 70 -9.27 3.18 7.71
C LEU A 70 -10.77 3.19 8.02
N LYS A 71 -11.62 2.72 7.10
CA LYS A 71 -13.08 2.85 7.14
C LYS A 71 -13.53 4.31 7.32
N LYS A 72 -12.78 5.25 6.75
CA LYS A 72 -13.01 6.70 6.82
C LYS A 72 -12.57 7.35 5.50
N GLN A 73 -13.26 8.41 5.08
CA GLN A 73 -12.83 9.21 3.93
C GLN A 73 -11.95 10.37 4.41
N LEU A 74 -10.65 10.12 4.57
CA LEU A 74 -9.68 11.10 5.07
C LEU A 74 -8.80 11.67 3.97
N PHE A 75 -8.42 10.85 3.00
CA PHE A 75 -7.49 11.22 1.94
C PHE A 75 -8.23 11.48 0.64
N LYS A 76 -7.95 12.62 0.01
CA LYS A 76 -8.39 12.92 -1.35
C LYS A 76 -7.35 12.41 -2.35
N ASN A 77 -7.72 12.42 -3.63
CA ASN A 77 -6.76 12.18 -4.71
C ASN A 77 -5.59 13.15 -4.57
N LEU A 78 -4.39 12.59 -4.74
CA LEU A 78 -3.16 13.37 -4.80
C LEU A 78 -3.08 14.05 -6.18
N GLU A 79 -2.36 15.16 -6.24
CA GLU A 79 -2.01 15.76 -7.53
C GLU A 79 -1.05 14.84 -8.30
N ASP A 80 -1.05 14.92 -9.62
CA ASP A 80 -0.18 14.09 -10.47
C ASP A 80 1.31 14.45 -10.33
N SER A 81 1.62 15.61 -9.77
CA SER A 81 2.97 16.06 -9.41
C SER A 81 3.47 15.44 -8.11
N GLU A 82 2.60 14.81 -7.32
CA GLU A 82 2.90 14.34 -5.97
C GLU A 82 3.38 12.88 -5.99
N TYR A 83 4.67 12.69 -5.74
CA TYR A 83 5.35 11.39 -5.81
C TYR A 83 6.01 10.94 -4.51
N THR A 84 6.00 11.77 -3.45
CA THR A 84 6.77 11.51 -2.22
C THR A 84 5.91 11.01 -1.07
N VAL A 85 4.58 10.98 -1.23
CA VAL A 85 3.66 10.61 -0.16
C VAL A 85 3.74 9.12 0.16
N ILE A 86 4.08 8.83 1.42
CA ILE A 86 4.04 7.47 1.98
C ILE A 86 3.13 7.47 3.21
N TRP A 87 2.12 6.61 3.21
CA TRP A 87 1.27 6.39 4.38
C TRP A 87 1.67 5.12 5.12
N LEU A 88 1.90 5.26 6.42
CA LEU A 88 2.05 4.15 7.34
C LEU A 88 0.74 3.94 8.10
N VAL A 89 -0.01 2.91 7.70
CA VAL A 89 -1.24 2.50 8.38
C VAL A 89 -0.95 1.33 9.32
N ARG A 90 -1.31 1.47 10.60
CA ARG A 90 -1.24 0.41 11.61
C ARG A 90 -2.62 -0.18 11.83
N ILE A 91 -2.71 -1.51 11.73
CA ILE A 91 -3.94 -2.27 11.92
C ILE A 91 -3.76 -3.13 13.18
N LYS A 92 -4.72 -3.06 14.10
CA LYS A 92 -4.79 -3.83 15.34
C LYS A 92 -6.21 -4.38 15.49
N ASP A 93 -6.33 -5.67 15.79
CA ASP A 93 -7.61 -6.37 15.93
C ASP A 93 -8.57 -6.16 14.74
N GLY A 94 -8.02 -6.17 13.52
CA GLY A 94 -8.78 -5.97 12.27
C GLY A 94 -9.27 -4.53 12.03
N LYS A 95 -8.84 -3.57 12.84
CA LYS A 95 -9.19 -2.15 12.72
C LYS A 95 -7.95 -1.30 12.56
N ALA A 96 -8.02 -0.27 11.72
CA ALA A 96 -6.94 0.69 11.61
C ALA A 96 -6.88 1.54 12.90
N GLU A 97 -5.74 1.51 13.57
CA GLU A 97 -5.48 2.18 14.86
C GLU A 97 -4.81 3.54 14.64
N LYS A 98 -3.87 3.62 13.69
CA LYS A 98 -3.10 4.84 13.43
C LYS A 98 -2.74 4.96 11.96
N VAL A 99 -2.74 6.17 11.45
CA VAL A 99 -2.13 6.54 10.17
C VAL A 99 -1.10 7.64 10.42
N GLU A 100 0.09 7.46 9.86
CA GLU A 100 1.18 8.44 9.86
C GLU A 100 1.54 8.73 8.40
N ILE A 101 1.70 10.00 8.03
CA ILE A 101 2.30 10.39 6.75
C ILE A 101 3.81 10.46 7.01
N LEU A 102 4.59 9.76 6.19
CA LEU A 102 6.04 9.82 6.25
C LEU A 102 6.50 10.79 5.17
N ASP A 103 7.20 11.83 5.59
CA ASP A 103 7.92 12.72 4.69
C ASP A 103 9.21 12.00 4.24
N TYR A 104 9.49 12.09 2.93
CA TYR A 104 10.67 11.51 2.28
C TYR A 104 11.69 12.60 1.94
#